data_AF-Q8STL5-F1
#
_entry.id   AF-Q8STL5-F1
#
_cell.length_a   1.000
_cell.length_b   1.000
_cell.length_c   1.000
_cell.angle_alpha   90.00
_cell.angle_beta   90.00
_cell.angle_gamma   90.00
#
_symmetry.space_group_name_H-M   'P 1'
#
loop_
_entity.id
_entity.type
_entity.pdbx_description
1 polymer ?
#
loop_
_entity_poly.entity_id
_entity_poly.type
_entity_poly.pdbx_seq_one_letter_code
_entity_poly.pdbx_strand_id
1 'polypeptide(L)'
;MQVFSWPNPPKFKKKAPPKIPSSYTSFGTRYEVVSGTPVNTSFSSTEFDKSKLRELVNLSFSTFVELLSFPPGHEELIETISSIHLEINQILNGGKGMEAASEIRRIRNDHTRNKNRVAEEVRKKILNFKI
;
A
#
# COMPACT_ATOMS: atom_id res chain seq x y z
N MET A 1 -52.32 12.33 14.59
CA MET A 1 -51.25 12.48 15.60
C MET A 1 -50.27 13.50 15.05
N GLN A 2 -50.23 14.72 15.59
CA GLN A 2 -49.33 15.78 15.13
C GLN A 2 -47.97 15.65 15.84
N VAL A 3 -46.88 15.71 15.08
CA VAL A 3 -45.52 15.68 15.59
C VAL A 3 -45.11 17.12 15.92
N PHE A 4 -44.91 17.44 17.20
CA PHE A 4 -44.61 18.79 17.67
C PHE A 4 -43.11 19.15 17.66
N SER A 5 -42.22 18.16 17.52
CA SER A 5 -40.79 18.40 17.40
C SER A 5 -40.05 17.15 16.89
N TRP A 6 -38.85 17.36 16.37
CA TRP A 6 -37.93 16.28 16.03
C TRP A 6 -37.42 15.58 17.30
N PRO A 7 -37.21 14.24 17.25
CA PRO A 7 -36.60 13.53 18.36
C PRO A 7 -35.23 14.12 18.67
N ASN A 8 -34.93 14.26 19.96
CA ASN A 8 -33.62 14.74 20.40
C ASN A 8 -32.52 13.81 19.87
N PRO A 9 -31.42 14.37 19.33
CA PRO A 9 -30.32 13.57 18.86
C PRO A 9 -29.74 12.74 20.01
N PRO A 10 -29.20 11.54 19.72
CA PRO A 10 -28.62 10.67 20.75
C PRO A 10 -27.52 11.42 21.51
N LYS A 11 -27.72 11.61 22.81
CA LYS A 11 -26.72 12.19 23.70
C LYS A 11 -25.65 11.14 23.98
N PHE A 12 -24.54 11.20 23.26
CA PHE A 12 -23.38 10.33 23.51
C PHE A 12 -22.83 10.60 24.93
N LYS A 13 -23.05 9.66 25.86
CA LYS A 13 -22.53 9.74 27.25
C LYS A 13 -21.00 9.61 27.34
N LYS A 14 -20.34 9.10 26.29
CA LYS A 14 -18.90 8.84 26.29
C LYS A 14 -18.15 10.12 25.92
N LYS A 15 -17.61 10.82 26.92
CA LYS A 15 -16.62 11.90 26.75
C LYS A 15 -15.20 11.39 26.51
N ALA A 16 -14.95 10.10 26.74
CA ALA A 16 -13.63 9.51 26.58
C ALA A 16 -13.36 9.17 25.12
N PRO A 17 -12.19 9.53 24.57
CA PRO A 17 -11.79 9.09 23.24
C PRO A 17 -11.70 7.54 23.18
N PRO A 18 -11.97 6.94 22.01
CA PRO A 18 -11.82 5.50 21.84
C PRO A 18 -10.38 5.07 22.10
N LYS A 19 -10.22 3.92 22.75
CA LYS A 19 -8.91 3.30 22.94
C LYS A 19 -8.44 2.69 21.62
N ILE A 20 -7.15 2.84 21.31
CA ILE A 20 -6.53 2.16 20.17
C ILE A 20 -6.51 0.65 20.50
N PRO A 21 -7.04 -0.21 19.62
CA PRO A 21 -7.01 -1.65 19.82
C PRO A 21 -5.59 -2.19 19.66
N SER A 22 -5.26 -3.27 20.38
CA SER A 22 -3.97 -3.96 20.27
C SER A 22 -3.80 -4.70 18.93
N SER A 23 -4.90 -5.07 18.28
CA SER A 23 -4.90 -5.64 16.94
C SER A 23 -6.18 -5.25 16.20
N TYR A 24 -6.09 -5.14 14.88
CA TYR A 24 -7.24 -4.84 14.04
C TYR A 24 -7.04 -5.39 12.63
N THR A 25 -8.15 -5.54 11.89
CA THR A 25 -8.11 -5.88 10.46
C THR A 25 -8.55 -4.66 9.67
N SER A 26 -7.77 -4.28 8.67
CA SER A 26 -8.09 -3.19 7.75
C SER A 26 -7.83 -3.65 6.33
N PHE A 27 -8.83 -3.49 5.44
CA PHE A 27 -8.78 -3.92 4.04
C PHE A 27 -8.24 -5.34 3.83
N GLY A 28 -8.74 -6.30 4.64
CA GLY A 28 -8.32 -7.71 4.55
C GLY A 28 -6.92 -8.02 5.08
N THR A 29 -6.22 -7.02 5.64
CA THR A 29 -4.89 -7.16 6.22
C THR A 29 -4.98 -7.06 7.75
N ARG A 30 -4.37 -8.00 8.47
CA ARG A 30 -4.27 -8.02 9.93
C ARG A 30 -3.07 -7.22 10.39
N TYR A 31 -3.29 -6.43 11.44
CA TYR A 31 -2.29 -5.58 12.06
C TYR A 31 -2.26 -5.82 13.57
N GLU A 32 -1.07 -5.82 14.15
CA GLU A 32 -0.83 -5.77 15.59
C GLU A 32 -0.13 -4.46 15.94
N VAL A 33 -0.56 -3.79 17.01
CA VAL A 33 0.00 -2.51 17.43
C VAL A 33 1.13 -2.76 18.43
N VAL A 34 2.37 -2.66 17.96
CA VAL A 34 3.59 -2.79 18.78
C VAL A 34 4.15 -1.39 19.05
N SER A 35 4.26 -1.00 20.32
CA SER A 35 4.76 0.33 20.73
C SER A 35 4.03 1.51 20.06
N GLY A 36 2.71 1.38 19.87
CA GLY A 36 1.89 2.40 19.21
C GLY A 36 1.98 2.41 17.67
N THR A 37 2.77 1.51 17.08
CA THR A 37 2.92 1.38 15.62
C THR A 37 2.22 0.11 15.13
N PRO A 38 1.32 0.20 14.14
CA PRO A 38 0.71 -0.97 13.53
C PRO A 38 1.74 -1.74 12.68
N VAL A 39 1.92 -3.02 12.98
CA VAL A 39 2.76 -3.97 12.29
C VAL A 39 1.86 -4.96 11.56
N ASN A 40 2.07 -5.12 10.26
CA ASN A 40 1.33 -6.07 9.45
C ASN A 40 1.74 -7.51 9.83
N THR A 41 0.76 -8.35 10.17
CA THR A 41 0.98 -9.77 10.50
C THR A 41 0.43 -10.72 9.44
N SER A 42 -0.27 -10.21 8.42
CA SER A 42 -0.82 -11.02 7.33
C SER A 42 0.24 -11.50 6.34
N PHE A 43 1.34 -10.77 6.21
CA PHE A 43 2.42 -11.10 5.29
C PHE A 43 3.75 -10.99 6.01
N SER A 44 4.60 -11.99 5.89
CA SER A 44 5.98 -11.85 6.35
C SER A 44 6.62 -10.70 5.58
N SER A 45 7.33 -9.81 6.30
CA SER A 45 8.17 -8.79 5.69
C SER A 45 9.34 -9.48 4.98
N THR A 46 9.06 -10.04 3.83
CA THR A 46 10.06 -10.60 2.91
C THR A 46 10.61 -9.44 2.09
N GLU A 47 11.93 -9.40 1.91
CA GLU A 47 12.52 -8.51 0.93
C GLU A 47 11.86 -8.74 -0.43
N PHE A 48 11.67 -7.66 -1.18
CA PHE A 48 11.05 -7.75 -2.50
C PHE A 48 11.98 -8.50 -3.46
N ASP A 49 11.71 -9.79 -3.63
CA ASP A 49 12.50 -10.69 -4.47
C ASP A 49 12.16 -10.50 -5.95
N LYS A 50 12.90 -9.60 -6.60
CA LYS A 50 12.77 -9.30 -8.03
C LYS A 50 13.08 -10.49 -8.92
N SER A 51 14.06 -11.31 -8.53
CA SER A 51 14.45 -12.52 -9.27
C SER A 51 13.29 -13.50 -9.34
N LYS A 52 12.74 -13.84 -8.16
CA LYS A 52 11.63 -14.76 -8.05
C LYS A 52 10.37 -14.25 -8.77
N LEU A 53 10.06 -12.96 -8.66
CA LEU A 53 8.94 -12.37 -9.40
C LEU A 53 9.12 -12.56 -10.92
N ARG A 54 10.33 -12.32 -11.44
CA ARG A 54 10.63 -12.48 -12.86
C ARG A 54 10.49 -13.94 -13.31
N GLU A 55 10.98 -14.87 -12.50
CA GLU A 55 10.85 -16.31 -12.76
C GLU A 55 9.38 -16.73 -12.83
N LEU A 56 8.55 -16.32 -11.86
CA LEU A 56 7.12 -16.62 -11.84
C LEU A 56 6.36 -16.02 -13.03
N VAL A 57 6.71 -14.80 -13.45
CA VAL A 57 6.11 -14.18 -14.65
C VAL A 57 6.47 -14.97 -15.91
N ASN A 58 7.73 -15.36 -16.06
CA ASN A 58 8.17 -16.17 -17.20
C ASN A 58 7.52 -17.56 -17.20
N LEU A 59 7.35 -18.16 -16.02
CA LEU A 59 6.68 -19.44 -15.85
C LEU A 59 5.20 -19.34 -16.22
N SER A 60 4.48 -18.35 -15.67
CA SER A 60 3.07 -18.09 -16.03
C SER A 60 2.89 -17.92 -17.53
N PHE A 61 3.76 -17.13 -18.17
CA PHE A 61 3.71 -16.93 -19.62
C PHE A 61 3.92 -18.22 -20.39
N SER A 62 4.93 -19.01 -20.02
CA SER A 62 5.23 -20.30 -20.68
C SER A 62 4.07 -21.29 -20.54
N THR A 63 3.51 -21.43 -19.32
CA THR A 63 2.36 -22.30 -19.05
C THR A 63 1.12 -21.84 -19.79
N PHE A 64 0.92 -20.53 -19.95
CA PHE A 64 -0.19 -20.00 -20.74
C PHE A 64 -0.04 -20.31 -22.24
N VAL A 65 1.18 -20.22 -22.79
CA VAL A 65 1.45 -20.61 -24.18
C VAL A 65 1.20 -22.11 -24.40
N GLU A 66 1.56 -22.94 -23.43
CA GLU A 66 1.29 -24.39 -23.44
C GLU A 66 -0.22 -24.68 -23.44
N LEU A 67 -0.98 -24.00 -22.58
CA LEU A 67 -2.44 -24.09 -22.54
C LEU A 67 -3.10 -23.72 -23.88
N LEU A 68 -2.60 -22.67 -24.56
CA LEU A 68 -3.09 -22.28 -25.88
C LEU A 68 -2.79 -23.32 -26.96
N SER A 69 -1.71 -24.10 -26.78
CA SER A 69 -1.26 -25.10 -27.75
C SER A 69 -2.04 -26.42 -27.64
N PHE A 70 -2.65 -26.71 -26.48
CA PHE A 70 -3.42 -27.94 -26.23
C PHE A 70 -4.80 -27.63 -25.60
N PRO A 71 -5.85 -27.37 -26.41
CA PRO A 71 -7.10 -26.77 -25.90
C PRO A 71 -8.07 -27.65 -25.08
N PRO A 72 -8.31 -28.96 -25.31
CA PRO A 72 -9.30 -29.69 -24.53
C PRO A 72 -8.66 -30.53 -23.41
N GLY A 73 -9.01 -30.23 -22.14
CA GLY A 73 -8.80 -31.13 -21.00
C GLY A 73 -7.71 -30.76 -19.98
N HIS A 74 -7.10 -29.57 -20.09
CA HIS A 74 -5.97 -29.18 -19.24
C HIS A 74 -6.36 -28.28 -18.05
N GLU A 75 -7.27 -28.74 -17.19
CA GLU A 75 -7.59 -28.06 -15.92
C GLU A 75 -6.33 -27.86 -15.05
N GLU A 76 -5.39 -28.80 -15.08
CA GLU A 76 -4.13 -28.73 -14.35
C GLU A 76 -3.27 -27.50 -14.74
N LEU A 77 -3.25 -27.12 -16.02
CA LEU A 77 -2.52 -25.93 -16.47
C LEU A 77 -3.20 -24.64 -15.97
N ILE A 78 -4.52 -24.62 -15.92
CA ILE A 78 -5.30 -23.48 -15.38
C ILE A 78 -5.08 -23.35 -13.88
N GLU A 79 -5.07 -24.46 -13.13
CA GLU A 79 -4.74 -24.46 -11.71
C GLU A 79 -3.31 -24.00 -11.45
N THR A 80 -2.36 -24.45 -12.28
CA THR A 80 -0.95 -24.05 -12.21
C THR A 80 -0.80 -22.54 -12.41
N ILE A 81 -1.43 -21.98 -13.45
CA ILE A 81 -1.43 -20.52 -13.69
C ILE A 81 -2.05 -19.79 -12.50
N SER A 82 -3.18 -20.28 -11.99
CA SER A 82 -3.86 -19.68 -10.83
C SER A 82 -2.94 -19.65 -9.60
N SER A 83 -2.24 -20.73 -9.32
CA SER A 83 -1.27 -20.82 -8.21
C SER A 83 -0.11 -19.84 -8.39
N ILE A 84 0.48 -19.76 -9.59
CA ILE A 84 1.55 -18.80 -9.90
C ILE A 84 1.09 -17.37 -9.68
N HIS A 85 -0.13 -17.02 -10.12
CA HIS A 85 -0.68 -15.67 -9.92
C HIS A 85 -0.94 -15.35 -8.45
N LEU A 86 -1.36 -16.32 -7.65
CA LEU A 86 -1.48 -16.15 -6.20
C LEU A 86 -0.12 -15.88 -5.55
N GLU A 87 0.92 -16.58 -5.96
CA GLU A 87 2.27 -16.36 -5.45
C GLU A 87 2.84 -14.99 -5.86
N ILE A 88 2.63 -14.57 -7.11
CA ILE A 88 2.95 -13.22 -7.58
C ILE A 88 2.25 -12.17 -6.69
N ASN A 89 0.96 -12.36 -6.42
CA ASN A 89 0.19 -11.45 -5.57
C ASN A 89 0.76 -11.39 -4.14
N GLN A 90 1.24 -12.50 -3.58
CA GLN A 90 1.89 -12.51 -2.27
C GLN A 90 3.18 -11.69 -2.28
N ILE A 91 4.04 -11.86 -3.30
CA ILE A 91 5.28 -11.09 -3.45
C ILE A 91 4.98 -9.58 -3.57
N LEU A 92 4.02 -9.20 -4.41
CA LEU A 92 3.61 -7.81 -4.59
C LEU A 92 3.04 -7.21 -3.30
N ASN A 93 2.22 -7.97 -2.57
CA ASN A 93 1.66 -7.52 -1.29
C ASN A 93 2.76 -7.33 -0.23
N GLY A 94 3.78 -8.19 -0.18
CA GLY A 94 4.96 -8.00 0.67
C GLY A 94 5.74 -6.73 0.34
N GLY A 95 5.83 -6.38 -0.95
CA GLY A 95 6.55 -5.19 -1.43
C GLY A 95 5.89 -3.84 -1.12
N LYS A 96 4.59 -3.79 -0.81
CA LYS A 96 3.84 -2.53 -0.62
C LYS A 96 4.41 -1.62 0.47
N GLY A 97 4.91 -2.21 1.57
CA GLY A 97 5.52 -1.44 2.66
C GLY A 97 6.81 -0.74 2.21
N MET A 98 7.63 -1.43 1.43
CA MET A 98 8.86 -0.89 0.85
C MET A 98 8.56 0.24 -0.14
N GLU A 99 7.57 0.06 -1.01
CA GLU A 99 7.11 1.06 -1.97
C GLU A 99 6.64 2.33 -1.28
N ALA A 100 5.76 2.20 -0.28
CA ALA A 100 5.26 3.33 0.49
C ALA A 100 6.40 4.10 1.19
N ALA A 101 7.36 3.39 1.79
CA ALA A 101 8.53 4.00 2.42
C ALA A 101 9.44 4.71 1.40
N SER A 102 9.55 4.19 0.18
CA SER A 102 10.29 4.82 -0.92
C SER A 102 9.61 6.12 -1.36
N GLU A 103 8.29 6.10 -1.57
CA GLU A 103 7.54 7.29 -1.99
C GLU A 103 7.53 8.40 -0.93
N ILE A 104 7.40 8.07 0.36
CA ILE A 104 7.55 9.05 1.44
C ILE A 104 8.92 9.72 1.40
N ARG A 105 9.99 8.95 1.14
CA ARG A 105 11.35 9.50 1.00
C ARG A 105 11.46 10.40 -0.22
N ARG A 106 10.90 9.99 -1.36
CA ARG A 106 10.88 10.80 -2.58
C ARG A 106 10.18 12.14 -2.35
N ILE A 107 8.97 12.14 -1.79
CA ILE A 107 8.21 13.38 -1.48
C ILE A 107 9.02 14.30 -0.56
N ARG A 108 9.67 13.75 0.46
CA ARG A 108 10.53 14.52 1.38
C ARG A 108 11.71 15.17 0.66
N ASN A 109 12.35 14.43 -0.24
CA ASN A 109 13.47 14.93 -1.02
C ASN A 109 13.03 16.03 -1.99
N ASP A 110 11.89 15.84 -2.67
CA ASP A 110 11.33 16.84 -3.58
C ASP A 110 10.96 18.13 -2.85
N HIS A 111 10.37 18.02 -1.66
CA HIS A 111 10.08 19.18 -0.80
C HIS A 111 11.34 19.95 -0.43
N THR A 112 12.39 19.23 -0.04
CA THR A 112 13.69 19.82 0.32
C THR A 112 14.33 20.51 -0.88
N ARG A 113 14.30 19.86 -2.06
CA ARG A 113 14.79 20.43 -3.32
C ARG A 113 14.05 21.71 -3.68
N ASN A 114 12.72 21.73 -3.54
CA ASN A 114 11.93 22.92 -3.85
C ASN A 114 12.21 24.07 -2.88
N LYS A 115 12.36 23.79 -1.58
CA LYS A 115 12.78 24.81 -0.59
C LYS A 115 14.12 25.43 -0.95
N ASN A 116 15.10 24.61 -1.31
CA ASN A 116 16.42 25.08 -1.72
C ASN A 116 16.35 25.93 -2.99
N ARG A 117 15.55 25.51 -3.98
CA ARG A 117 15.31 26.29 -5.20
C ARG A 117 14.76 27.69 -4.89
N VAL A 118 13.72 27.76 -4.06
CA VAL A 118 13.10 29.04 -3.66
C VAL A 118 14.11 29.91 -2.89
N ALA A 119 14.90 29.31 -1.98
CA ALA A 119 15.93 30.03 -1.24
C ALA A 119 16.95 30.67 -2.19
N GLU A 120 17.43 29.95 -3.20
CA GLU A 120 18.37 30.53 -4.16
C GLU A 120 17.77 31.57 -5.09
N GLU A 121 16.50 31.42 -5.49
CA GLU A 121 15.80 32.47 -6.23
C GLU A 121 15.71 33.76 -5.41
N VAL A 122 15.41 33.66 -4.11
CA VAL A 122 15.37 34.81 -3.20
C VAL A 122 16.77 35.43 -3.07
N ARG A 123 17.81 34.64 -2.84
CA ARG A 123 19.19 35.15 -2.74
C ARG A 123 19.63 35.88 -4.01
N LYS A 124 19.32 35.32 -5.19
CA LYS A 124 19.59 35.97 -6.48
C LYS A 124 18.87 37.29 -6.63
N LYS A 125 17.59 37.36 -6.25
CA LYS A 125 16.80 38.60 -6.32
C LYS A 125 17.35 39.68 -5.39
N ILE A 126 17.77 39.32 -4.18
CA ILE A 126 18.41 40.25 -3.23
C ILE A 126 19.73 40.78 -3.79
N LEU A 127 20.58 39.90 -4.34
CA LEU A 127 21.85 40.30 -4.96
C LEU A 127 21.67 41.27 -6.13
N ASN A 128 20.60 41.10 -6.91
CA ASN A 128 20.29 41.95 -8.05
C ASN A 128 19.49 43.21 -7.67
N PHE A 129 19.16 43.39 -6.39
CA PHE A 129 18.41 44.54 -5.92
C PHE A 129 19.35 45.75 -5.80
N LYS A 130 19.30 46.65 -6.79
CA LYS A 130 19.99 47.94 -6.74
C LYS A 130 19.10 48.97 -6.03
N ILE A 131 19.68 49.66 -5.04
CA ILE A 131 19.09 50.82 -4.34
C ILE A 131 19.26 52.06 -5.21
#